data_AF-A0A3R9UFW6-F1
#
_entry.id   AF-A0A3R9UFW6-F1
#
_cell.length_a   1.000
_cell.length_b   1.000
_cell.length_c   1.000
_cell.angle_alpha   90.00
_cell.angle_beta   90.00
_cell.angle_gamma   90.00
#
_symmetry.space_group_name_H-M   'P 1'
#
loop_
_entity.id
_entity.type
_entity.pdbx_description
1 polymer ?
#
loop_
_entity_poly.entity_id
_entity_poly.type
_entity_poly.pdbx_seq_one_letter_code
_entity_poly.pdbx_strand_id
1 'polypeptide(L)'
;MSEPTATEADRTGHAVSVRLAAVFLPASLPRRGRIALWDPDTGVWPEDGPPAPPGTGTADPDDAPRRTDLTVVRPHGRSVRRRTVPALTLPLQQA
;
A
#
# COMPACT_ATOMS: atom_id res chain seq x y z
N MET A 1 29.92 2.92 -30.19
CA MET A 1 30.16 4.26 -29.61
C MET A 1 28.79 4.91 -29.49
N SER A 2 27.97 4.61 -28.48
CA SER A 2 28.12 4.92 -27.03
C SER A 2 28.37 6.43 -26.86
N GLU A 3 27.50 7.24 -26.25
CA GLU A 3 26.76 7.02 -25.00
C GLU A 3 25.51 7.94 -24.84
N PRO A 4 24.67 7.70 -23.82
CA PRO A 4 23.24 7.99 -23.79
C PRO A 4 22.90 9.28 -23.02
N THR A 5 21.82 9.97 -23.42
CA THR A 5 21.14 10.95 -22.55
C THR A 5 19.82 10.35 -22.06
N ALA A 6 19.94 9.31 -21.24
CA ALA A 6 18.84 8.77 -20.46
C ALA A 6 18.83 9.44 -19.08
N THR A 7 18.59 10.75 -19.03
CA THR A 7 18.42 11.50 -17.77
C THR A 7 17.15 12.33 -17.85
N GLU A 8 16.00 11.69 -18.03
CA GLU A 8 14.72 12.34 -17.76
C GLU A 8 13.57 11.39 -17.36
N ALA A 9 13.86 10.10 -17.13
CA ALA A 9 12.84 9.12 -16.75
C ALA A 9 12.68 8.95 -15.22
N ASP A 10 13.47 9.64 -14.40
CA ASP A 10 13.72 9.30 -12.99
C ASP A 10 13.11 10.26 -11.96
N ARG A 11 11.91 10.80 -12.22
CA ARG A 11 11.16 11.59 -11.20
C ARG A 11 9.69 11.24 -11.06
N THR A 12 9.19 10.26 -11.81
CA THR A 12 7.80 9.79 -11.67
C THR A 12 7.75 8.58 -10.73
N GLY A 13 8.42 8.69 -9.58
CA GLY A 13 8.17 7.81 -8.45
C GLY A 13 6.74 8.06 -8.00
N HIS A 14 5.85 7.09 -8.21
CA HIS A 14 4.43 7.24 -7.95
C HIS A 14 4.21 7.43 -6.44
N ALA A 15 4.12 8.69 -6.03
CA ALA A 15 3.97 9.09 -4.64
C ALA A 15 2.68 8.48 -4.09
N VAL A 16 2.83 7.52 -3.18
CA VAL A 16 1.74 7.10 -2.29
C VAL A 16 1.16 8.37 -1.69
N SER A 17 -0.10 8.68 -1.98
CA SER A 17 -0.71 9.93 -1.52
C SER A 17 -0.62 10.02 0.00
N VAL A 18 -0.09 11.13 0.52
CA VAL A 18 0.04 11.40 1.97
C VAL A 18 -1.29 11.35 2.74
N ARG A 19 -2.41 11.27 2.02
CA ARG A 19 -3.75 11.10 2.58
C ARG A 19 -4.05 9.68 3.05
N LEU A 20 -3.36 8.67 2.52
CA LEU A 20 -3.67 7.27 2.82
C LEU A 20 -3.37 6.98 4.29
N ALA A 21 -4.38 6.44 4.98
CA ALA A 21 -4.19 5.94 6.33
C ALA A 21 -3.39 4.63 6.30
N ALA A 22 -2.55 4.41 7.31
CA ALA A 22 -1.66 3.26 7.40
C ALA A 22 -1.85 2.53 8.74
N VAL A 23 -1.85 1.19 8.71
CA VAL A 23 -1.87 0.35 9.91
C VAL A 23 -0.85 -0.77 9.79
N PHE A 24 -0.13 -1.04 10.87
CA PHE A 24 0.77 -2.19 10.97
C PHE A 24 -0.01 -3.47 11.22
N LEU A 25 0.24 -4.49 10.40
CA LEU A 25 -0.30 -5.83 10.51
C LEU A 25 0.80 -6.74 11.08
N PRO A 26 0.76 -7.08 12.38
CA PRO A 26 1.76 -7.94 12.99
C PRO A 26 1.69 -9.35 12.42
N ALA A 27 2.86 -9.95 12.21
CA ALA A 27 3.02 -11.36 11.85
C ALA A 27 3.84 -12.09 12.93
N SER A 28 3.65 -13.41 13.03
CA SER A 28 4.48 -14.27 13.88
C SER A 28 5.96 -14.16 13.49
N LEU A 29 6.86 -14.38 14.45
CA LEU A 29 8.30 -14.40 14.19
C LEU A 29 8.69 -15.58 13.27
N PRO A 30 9.64 -15.40 12.32
CA PRO A 30 10.32 -14.15 11.97
C PRO A 30 9.34 -13.13 11.37
N ARG A 31 9.30 -11.91 11.93
CA ARG A 31 8.22 -10.91 11.73
C ARG A 31 8.23 -10.41 10.29
N ARG A 32 7.50 -11.10 9.41
CA ARG A 32 7.11 -10.59 8.08
C ARG A 32 5.91 -9.64 8.24
N GLY A 33 6.09 -8.63 9.08
CA GLY A 33 5.07 -7.63 9.32
C GLY A 33 4.76 -6.87 8.04
N ARG A 34 3.52 -6.40 7.91
CA ARG A 34 3.09 -5.61 6.75
C ARG A 34 2.51 -4.29 7.21
N ILE A 35 2.44 -3.32 6.32
CA ILE A 35 1.59 -2.15 6.49
C ILE A 35 0.43 -2.25 5.52
N ALA A 36 -0.79 -1.92 5.95
CA ALA A 36 -1.95 -1.78 5.08
C ALA A 36 -2.29 -0.30 4.91
N LEU A 37 -2.42 0.13 3.65
CA LEU A 37 -2.79 1.47 3.23
C LEU A 37 -4.23 1.48 2.73
N TRP A 38 -5.05 2.45 3.13
CA TRP A 38 -6.40 2.65 2.62
C TRP A 38 -6.79 4.13 2.58
N ASP A 39 -7.76 4.49 1.72
CA ASP A 39 -8.34 5.84 1.69
C ASP A 39 -9.50 5.92 2.72
N PRO A 40 -9.38 6.75 3.77
CA PRO A 40 -10.40 6.86 4.81
C PRO A 40 -11.69 7.57 4.34
N ASP A 41 -11.65 8.31 3.25
CA ASP A 41 -12.75 9.16 2.80
C ASP A 41 -13.58 8.47 1.71
N THR A 42 -12.92 7.90 0.70
CA THR A 42 -13.63 7.15 -0.35
C THR A 42 -13.94 5.73 0.12
N GLY A 43 -12.94 5.07 0.74
CA GLY A 43 -13.00 3.64 1.05
C GLY A 43 -13.24 2.78 -0.19
N VAL A 44 -12.81 3.25 -1.36
CA VAL A 44 -12.88 2.56 -2.65
C VAL A 44 -11.59 2.87 -3.42
N TRP A 45 -11.00 1.86 -4.04
CA TRP A 45 -9.91 2.07 -5.01
C TRP A 45 -10.48 2.22 -6.42
N PRO A 46 -9.73 2.84 -7.36
CA PRO A 46 -9.99 2.70 -8.78
C PRO A 46 -10.06 1.21 -9.18
N GLU A 47 -10.78 0.87 -10.26
CA GLU A 47 -10.92 -0.50 -10.80
C GLU A 47 -9.54 -1.17 -11.02
N ASP A 48 -8.57 -0.40 -11.51
CA ASP A 48 -7.20 -0.86 -11.72
C ASP A 48 -6.39 -0.99 -10.42
N GLY A 49 -7.00 -0.65 -9.28
CA GLY A 49 -6.46 -0.56 -7.93
C GLY A 49 -5.36 0.51 -7.79
N PRO A 50 -4.75 0.63 -6.60
CA PRO A 50 -3.57 1.48 -6.46
C PRO A 50 -2.44 0.90 -7.33
N PRO A 51 -1.65 1.76 -7.98
CA PRO A 51 -0.51 1.31 -8.79
C PRO A 51 0.45 0.51 -7.91
N ALA A 52 0.96 -0.60 -8.45
CA ALA A 52 2.01 -1.36 -7.77
C ALA A 52 3.23 -0.45 -7.58
N PRO A 53 3.86 -0.41 -6.39
CA PRO A 53 5.10 0.31 -6.22
C PRO A 53 6.16 -0.20 -7.21
N PRO A 54 6.95 0.71 -7.82
CA PRO A 54 7.99 0.33 -8.76
C PRO A 54 9.04 -0.58 -8.07
N GLY A 55 9.55 -1.58 -8.79
CA GLY A 55 10.63 -2.47 -8.31
C GLY A 55 10.22 -3.86 -7.83
N THR A 56 8.94 -4.24 -7.93
CA THR A 56 8.44 -5.54 -7.40
C THR A 56 8.63 -6.73 -8.36
N GLY A 57 9.35 -6.56 -9.46
CA GLY A 57 9.43 -7.53 -10.56
C GLY A 57 10.27 -8.78 -10.29
N THR A 58 10.89 -8.92 -9.12
CA THR A 58 11.80 -10.06 -8.83
C THR A 58 11.77 -10.52 -7.37
N ALA A 59 10.82 -10.01 -6.58
CA ALA A 59 10.73 -10.32 -5.15
C ALA A 59 9.98 -11.64 -4.88
N ASP A 60 10.30 -12.29 -3.76
CA ASP A 60 9.50 -13.40 -3.21
C ASP A 60 8.01 -13.02 -3.25
N PRO A 61 7.08 -13.91 -3.68
CA PRO A 61 5.65 -13.60 -3.65
C PRO A 61 5.19 -13.05 -2.29
N ASP A 62 5.78 -13.47 -1.17
CA ASP A 62 5.48 -12.92 0.16
C ASP A 62 5.87 -11.43 0.30
N ASP A 63 6.87 -10.96 -0.46
CA ASP A 63 7.38 -9.59 -0.45
C ASP A 63 6.74 -8.71 -1.55
N ALA A 64 5.78 -9.25 -2.31
CA ALA A 64 5.01 -8.47 -3.26
C ALA A 64 3.91 -7.64 -2.55
N PRO A 65 3.57 -6.44 -3.05
CA PRO A 65 2.36 -5.71 -2.69
C PRO A 65 1.11 -6.54 -2.95
N ARG A 66 0.11 -6.48 -2.06
CA ARG A 66 -1.11 -7.27 -2.19
C ARG A 66 -2.36 -6.46 -1.84
N ARG A 67 -3.40 -6.61 -2.63
CA ARG A 67 -4.74 -6.06 -2.32
C ARG A 67 -5.43 -6.95 -1.30
N THR A 68 -6.12 -6.34 -0.35
CA THR A 68 -6.87 -7.02 0.70
C THR A 68 -8.06 -6.17 1.13
N ASP A 69 -8.91 -6.71 1.98
CA ASP A 69 -9.99 -5.98 2.62
C ASP A 69 -9.64 -5.70 4.09
N LEU A 70 -9.71 -4.44 4.50
CA LEU A 70 -9.52 -4.01 5.87
C LEU A 70 -10.88 -3.67 6.49
N THR A 71 -11.15 -4.24 7.66
CA THR A 71 -12.30 -3.82 8.46
C THR A 71 -11.91 -2.64 9.32
N VAL A 72 -12.48 -1.47 9.05
CA VAL A 72 -12.26 -0.25 9.81
C VAL A 72 -13.47 0.06 10.68
N VAL A 73 -13.19 0.50 11.90
CA VAL A 73 -14.19 0.93 12.87
C VAL A 73 -13.95 2.41 13.12
N ARG A 74 -14.94 3.25 12.82
CA ARG A 74 -14.82 4.70 13.01
C ARG A 74 -16.03 5.26 13.76
N PRO A 75 -15.83 6.32 14.57
CA PRO A 75 -16.93 7.09 15.12
C PRO A 75 -17.84 7.60 14.00
N HIS A 76 -19.15 7.55 14.23
CA HIS A 76 -20.16 8.07 13.33
C HIS A 76 -21.22 8.82 14.15
N GLY A 77 -20.98 10.13 14.33
CA GLY A 77 -21.79 10.94 15.24
C GLY A 77 -21.71 10.40 16.67
N ARG A 78 -22.84 9.91 17.19
CA ARG A 78 -22.96 9.36 18.55
C ARG A 78 -22.81 7.83 18.62
N SER A 79 -22.55 7.17 17.50
CA SER A 79 -22.39 5.72 17.42
C SER A 79 -21.05 5.35 16.77
N VAL A 80 -20.81 4.05 16.62
CA VAL A 80 -19.64 3.52 15.94
C VAL A 80 -20.12 2.70 14.75
N ARG A 81 -19.52 2.91 13.57
CA ARG A 81 -19.84 2.15 12.36
C ARG A 81 -18.64 1.34 11.90
N ARG A 82 -18.89 0.08 11.58
CA ARG A 82 -17.94 -0.83 10.94
C ARG A 82 -18.10 -0.76 9.42
N ARG A 83 -16.99 -0.70 8.68
CA ARG A 83 -16.96 -0.76 7.22
C ARG A 83 -15.81 -1.65 6.78
N THR A 84 -16.05 -2.48 5.77
CA THR A 84 -14.99 -3.16 5.02
C THR A 84 -14.57 -2.25 3.88
N VAL A 85 -13.27 -1.93 3.81
CA VAL A 85 -12.69 -1.08 2.78
C VAL A 85 -11.54 -1.83 2.12
N PRO A 86 -11.32 -1.64 0.81
CA PRO A 86 -10.21 -2.28 0.16
C PRO A 86 -8.92 -1.56 0.56
N ALA A 87 -7.81 -2.29 0.66
CA ALA A 87 -6.53 -1.83 1.15
C ALA A 87 -5.37 -2.44 0.35
N LEU A 88 -4.24 -1.72 0.30
CA LEU A 88 -2.99 -2.21 -0.27
C LEU A 88 -2.02 -2.55 0.85
N THR A 89 -1.55 -3.79 0.91
CA THR A 89 -0.55 -4.22 1.88
C THR A 89 0.84 -4.25 1.27
N LEU A 90 1.80 -3.66 1.97
CA LEU A 90 3.22 -3.65 1.61
C LEU A 90 4.00 -4.40 2.68
N PRO A 91 5.00 -5.22 2.32
CA PRO A 91 5.88 -5.81 3.32
C PRO A 91 6.68 -4.72 4.03
N LEU A 92 6.96 -4.94 5.31
CA LEU A 92 7.92 -4.14 6.05
C LEU A 92 9.28 -4.83 5.96
N GLN A 93 10.22 -4.24 5.21
CA GLN A 93 11.59 -4.73 5.17
C GLN A 93 12.29 -4.43 6.50
N GLN A 94 13.19 -5.31 6.91
CA GLN A 94 13.96 -5.13 8.14
C GLN A 94 14.99 -4.00 7.94
N ALA A 95 15.15 -3.16 8.96
CA ALA A 95 16.17 -2.10 9.01
C ALA A 95 17.51 -2.63 9.53
#